data_AF-A0AAW6VKC9-F1
#
_entry.id   AF-A0AAW6VKC9-F1
#
_cell.length_a   1.000
_cell.length_b   1.000
_cell.length_c   1.000
_cell.angle_alpha   90.00
_cell.angle_beta   90.00
_cell.angle_gamma   90.00
#
_symmetry.space_group_name_H-M   'P 1'
#
loop_
_entity.id
_entity.type
_entity.pdbx_description
1 polymer ?
#
loop_
_entity_poly.entity_id
_entity_poly.type
_entity_poly.pdbx_seq_one_letter_code
_entity_poly.pdbx_strand_id
1 'polypeptide(L)'
;MNKFENIKTSDFIISFGTFFENNLELKDEVLKSIEKNQTKFVYMFPIDNANLKPFYTQFIKYEVGSEEGICALLLDTFAKNYDEKTKEFINNLDLGYISAESSAGEEEFEEAFEDYKNSNSKILIIGEDIKNHERVDNIIKLLATIKKYSDFDFLILDEDLENKINSREDFDLEEIEELKSFNGTLVYSLVGIDSPVLQASLTFANIAKVKDGENIQIISKNEKINKILKIDEKLTGTVAILNVKNSPNEYKYKQVKIEKE
;
A
#
# COMPACT_ATOMS: atom_id res chain seq x y z
N MET A 1 -11.54 23.74 1.30
CA MET A 1 -11.28 23.01 2.57
C MET A 1 -9.96 22.28 2.37
N ASN A 2 -9.03 22.31 3.34
CA ASN A 2 -7.82 21.50 3.22
C ASN A 2 -8.24 20.02 3.25
N LYS A 3 -7.76 19.22 2.30
CA LYS A 3 -8.12 17.81 2.09
C LYS A 3 -7.79 16.95 3.33
N PHE A 4 -6.88 17.43 4.18
CA PHE A 4 -6.38 16.73 5.37
C PHE A 4 -6.96 17.23 6.70
N GLU A 5 -7.95 18.14 6.71
CA GLU A 5 -8.49 18.70 7.96
C GLU A 5 -9.00 17.61 8.92
N ASN A 6 -9.65 16.56 8.40
CA ASN A 6 -10.21 15.49 9.22
C ASN A 6 -9.13 14.69 9.96
N ILE A 7 -7.89 14.64 9.43
CA ILE A 7 -6.77 13.95 10.08
C ILE A 7 -6.52 14.53 11.47
N LYS A 8 -6.63 15.86 11.63
CA LYS A 8 -6.29 16.55 12.88
C LYS A 8 -7.14 16.14 14.08
N THR A 9 -8.31 15.54 13.85
CA THR A 9 -9.22 15.07 14.89
C THR A 9 -9.35 13.55 14.95
N SER A 10 -8.55 12.82 14.17
CA SER A 10 -8.55 11.36 14.18
C SER A 10 -7.85 10.80 15.42
N ASP A 11 -8.34 9.67 15.91
CA ASP A 11 -7.71 8.85 16.94
C ASP A 11 -7.33 7.44 16.43
N PHE A 12 -7.75 7.09 15.20
CA PHE A 12 -7.30 5.90 14.49
C PHE A 12 -7.13 6.17 12.99
N ILE A 13 -5.99 5.77 12.42
CA ILE A 13 -5.68 5.89 11.01
C ILE A 13 -5.15 4.55 10.50
N ILE A 14 -5.71 4.08 9.37
CA ILE A 14 -5.08 3.10 8.49
C ILE A 14 -4.65 3.83 7.22
N SER A 15 -3.44 3.54 6.74
CA SER A 15 -3.01 3.97 5.40
C SER A 15 -2.68 2.79 4.53
N PHE A 16 -3.17 2.81 3.29
CA PHE A 16 -3.03 1.73 2.33
C PHE A 16 -2.65 2.27 0.95
N GLY A 17 -1.58 1.74 0.36
CA GLY A 17 -1.17 2.07 -1.02
C GLY A 17 -0.54 3.46 -1.17
N THR A 18 0.10 3.99 -0.12
CA THR A 18 0.81 5.29 -0.18
C THR A 18 2.17 5.18 0.50
N PHE A 19 3.22 5.65 -0.19
CA PHE A 19 4.52 5.92 0.42
C PHE A 19 4.61 7.41 0.77
N PHE A 20 4.72 7.74 2.06
CA PHE A 20 4.54 9.10 2.56
C PHE A 20 5.57 10.13 2.06
N GLU A 21 6.74 9.71 1.60
CA GLU A 21 7.70 10.61 0.95
C GLU A 21 7.18 11.20 -0.37
N ASN A 22 6.15 10.62 -0.98
CA ASN A 22 5.45 11.23 -2.12
C ASN A 22 4.55 12.41 -1.70
N ASN A 23 4.15 12.50 -0.42
CA ASN A 23 3.24 13.53 0.07
C ASN A 23 3.63 14.00 1.48
N LEU A 24 4.55 14.97 1.54
CA LEU A 24 5.06 15.51 2.80
C LEU A 24 3.98 16.24 3.63
N GLU A 25 2.99 16.86 2.97
CA GLU A 25 1.88 17.51 3.69
C GLU A 25 1.02 16.48 4.43
N LEU A 26 0.66 15.38 3.76
CA LEU A 26 -0.03 14.26 4.39
C LEU A 26 0.77 13.70 5.57
N LYS A 27 2.08 13.49 5.36
CA LYS A 27 2.99 13.02 6.41
C LYS A 27 2.94 13.93 7.63
N ASP A 28 3.09 15.24 7.43
CA ASP A 28 3.08 16.21 8.51
C ASP A 28 1.74 16.22 9.28
N GLU A 29 0.60 16.10 8.58
CA GLU A 29 -0.71 16.07 9.24
C GLU A 29 -0.94 14.78 10.04
N VAL A 30 -0.53 13.62 9.51
CA VAL A 30 -0.59 12.34 10.25
C VAL A 30 0.30 12.40 11.50
N LEU A 31 1.54 12.88 11.38
CA LEU A 31 2.45 13.01 12.52
C LEU A 31 1.91 13.96 13.59
N LYS A 32 1.33 15.11 13.19
CA LYS A 32 0.67 16.03 14.13
C LYS A 32 -0.51 15.38 14.85
N SER A 33 -1.30 14.54 14.17
CA SER A 33 -2.40 13.82 14.80
C SER A 33 -1.90 12.81 15.83
N ILE A 34 -0.81 12.09 15.52
CA ILE A 34 -0.18 11.16 16.45
C ILE A 34 0.31 11.90 17.69
N GLU A 35 1.03 13.02 17.52
CA GLU A 35 1.56 13.82 18.63
C GLU A 35 0.46 14.43 19.52
N LYS A 36 -0.65 14.92 18.92
CA LYS A 36 -1.70 15.64 19.65
C LYS A 36 -2.76 14.73 20.25
N ASN A 37 -3.18 13.71 19.51
CA ASN A 37 -4.35 12.89 19.85
C ASN A 37 -3.98 11.47 20.28
N GLN A 38 -2.67 11.13 20.30
CA GLN A 38 -2.21 9.76 20.51
C GLN A 38 -2.81 8.78 19.49
N THR A 39 -2.98 9.28 18.25
CA THR A 39 -3.59 8.53 17.15
C THR A 39 -2.89 7.20 16.96
N LYS A 40 -3.67 6.11 16.94
CA LYS A 40 -3.20 4.79 16.54
C LYS A 40 -3.04 4.78 15.02
N PHE A 41 -1.85 4.42 14.54
CA PHE A 41 -1.52 4.50 13.14
C PHE A 41 -1.05 3.16 12.59
N VAL A 42 -1.86 2.57 11.73
CA VAL A 42 -1.54 1.34 10.99
C VAL A 42 -1.04 1.74 9.60
N TYR A 43 0.23 1.44 9.34
CA TYR A 43 0.85 1.64 8.04
C TYR A 43 0.78 0.33 7.24
N MET A 44 0.10 0.32 6.09
CA MET A 44 0.01 -0.86 5.23
C MET A 44 0.74 -0.57 3.91
N PHE A 45 1.88 -1.23 3.69
CA PHE A 45 2.67 -1.04 2.48
C PHE A 45 3.66 -2.20 2.23
N PRO A 46 4.08 -2.47 0.98
CA PRO A 46 5.08 -3.52 0.71
C PRO A 46 6.50 -3.21 1.21
N ILE A 47 6.80 -1.93 1.44
CA ILE A 47 8.13 -1.45 1.87
C ILE A 47 8.01 -0.76 3.23
N ASP A 48 8.73 -1.26 4.23
CA ASP A 48 8.85 -0.58 5.53
C ASP A 48 9.47 0.81 5.34
N ASN A 49 8.97 1.79 6.09
CA ASN A 49 9.45 3.16 6.04
C ASN A 49 10.13 3.51 7.36
N ALA A 50 11.47 3.47 7.35
CA ALA A 50 12.27 3.75 8.52
C ALA A 50 12.06 5.17 9.10
N ASN A 51 11.59 6.13 8.30
CA ASN A 51 11.27 7.47 8.79
C ASN A 51 9.91 7.52 9.51
N LEU A 52 9.01 6.58 9.22
CA LEU A 52 7.69 6.45 9.87
C LEU A 52 7.70 5.46 11.05
N LYS A 53 8.69 4.58 11.12
CA LYS A 53 8.82 3.54 12.15
C LYS A 53 8.65 3.98 13.60
N PRO A 54 9.11 5.17 14.01
CA PRO A 54 8.85 5.66 15.37
C PRO A 54 7.39 6.06 15.64
N PHE A 55 6.55 6.15 14.61
CA PHE A 55 5.25 6.81 14.66
C PHE A 55 4.06 5.88 14.39
N TYR A 56 4.21 4.87 13.53
CA TYR A 56 3.15 3.87 13.37
C TYR A 56 3.11 2.95 14.61
N THR A 57 1.90 2.57 15.02
CA THR A 57 1.69 1.57 16.07
C THR A 57 1.78 0.16 15.51
N GLN A 58 1.46 -0.01 14.23
CA GLN A 58 1.53 -1.27 13.53
C GLN A 58 1.97 -1.05 12.08
N PHE A 59 2.76 -1.98 11.56
CA PHE A 59 3.09 -2.05 10.14
C PHE A 59 2.63 -3.40 9.60
N ILE A 60 1.66 -3.38 8.71
CA ILE A 60 1.17 -4.57 8.00
C ILE A 60 1.85 -4.58 6.64
N LYS A 61 2.82 -5.47 6.49
CA LYS A 61 3.50 -5.65 5.21
C LYS A 61 2.66 -6.56 4.32
N TYR A 62 2.51 -6.20 3.05
CA TYR A 62 1.90 -7.07 2.06
C TYR A 62 2.76 -7.24 0.82
N GLU A 63 2.48 -8.28 0.04
CA GLU A 63 3.16 -8.60 -1.21
C GLU A 63 2.72 -7.65 -2.32
N VAL A 64 3.66 -7.23 -3.16
CA VAL A 64 3.34 -6.36 -4.31
C VAL A 64 2.31 -7.06 -5.19
N GLY A 65 1.25 -6.37 -5.62
CA GLY A 65 0.19 -6.93 -6.46
C GLY A 65 -0.90 -7.69 -5.71
N SER A 66 -0.79 -7.82 -4.38
CA SER A 66 -1.83 -8.46 -3.56
C SER A 66 -2.88 -7.46 -3.04
N GLU A 67 -2.92 -6.23 -3.55
CA GLU A 67 -3.80 -5.15 -3.07
C GLU A 67 -5.28 -5.52 -3.07
N GLU A 68 -5.72 -6.37 -4.02
CA GLU A 68 -7.08 -6.91 -4.03
C GLU A 68 -7.37 -7.77 -2.79
N GLY A 69 -6.45 -8.68 -2.45
CA GLY A 69 -6.55 -9.50 -1.24
C GLY A 69 -6.54 -8.65 0.04
N ILE A 70 -5.73 -7.60 0.07
CA ILE A 70 -5.71 -6.65 1.19
C ILE A 70 -7.06 -5.92 1.34
N CYS A 71 -7.69 -5.54 0.23
CA CYS A 71 -9.03 -4.96 0.28
C CYS A 71 -10.07 -5.99 0.75
N ALA A 72 -9.93 -7.26 0.42
CA ALA A 72 -10.81 -8.32 0.91
C ALA A 72 -10.68 -8.50 2.43
N LEU A 73 -9.46 -8.53 2.97
CA LEU A 73 -9.20 -8.58 4.41
C LEU A 73 -9.74 -7.34 5.13
N LEU A 74 -9.53 -6.14 4.57
CA LEU A 74 -10.14 -4.91 5.10
C LEU A 74 -11.68 -4.99 5.12
N LEU A 75 -12.29 -5.54 4.08
CA LEU A 75 -13.74 -5.70 4.00
C LEU A 75 -14.25 -6.68 5.06
N ASP A 76 -13.66 -7.88 5.14
CA ASP A 76 -14.02 -8.90 6.12
C ASP A 76 -13.91 -8.36 7.56
N THR A 77 -12.80 -7.71 7.88
CA THR A 77 -12.50 -7.26 9.24
C THR A 77 -13.34 -6.06 9.68
N PHE A 78 -13.51 -5.05 8.83
CA PHE A 78 -14.06 -3.75 9.27
C PHE A 78 -15.51 -3.49 8.84
N ALA A 79 -16.06 -4.28 7.91
CA ALA A 79 -17.44 -4.09 7.48
C ALA A 79 -18.44 -4.58 8.53
N LYS A 80 -19.57 -3.89 8.61
CA LYS A 80 -20.66 -4.18 9.53
C LYS A 80 -22.01 -3.87 8.87
N ASN A 81 -23.06 -4.52 9.35
CA ASN A 81 -24.45 -4.32 8.89
C ASN A 81 -24.59 -4.40 7.34
N TYR A 82 -23.79 -5.25 6.71
CA TYR A 82 -23.78 -5.41 5.26
C TYR A 82 -24.96 -6.24 4.75
N ASP A 83 -25.28 -6.12 3.46
CA ASP A 83 -26.37 -6.88 2.85
C ASP A 83 -26.03 -8.36 2.65
N GLU A 84 -27.03 -9.18 2.35
CA GLU A 84 -26.83 -10.64 2.19
C GLU A 84 -25.85 -10.97 1.06
N LYS A 85 -25.79 -10.17 -0.01
CA LYS A 85 -24.81 -10.36 -1.09
C LYS A 85 -23.37 -10.18 -0.59
N THR A 86 -23.11 -9.09 0.11
CA THR A 86 -21.80 -8.78 0.69
C THR A 86 -21.42 -9.82 1.74
N LYS A 87 -22.39 -10.26 2.55
CA LYS A 87 -22.21 -11.35 3.52
C LYS A 87 -21.82 -12.66 2.86
N GLU A 88 -22.49 -13.04 1.78
CA GLU A 88 -22.18 -14.24 1.01
C GLU A 88 -20.77 -14.17 0.42
N PHE A 89 -20.41 -13.03 -0.16
CA PHE A 89 -19.05 -12.78 -0.64
C PHE A 89 -18.00 -13.00 0.46
N ILE A 90 -18.16 -12.33 1.61
CA ILE A 90 -17.23 -12.43 2.73
C ILE A 90 -17.11 -13.87 3.24
N ASN A 91 -18.23 -14.58 3.43
CA ASN A 91 -18.22 -15.97 3.90
C ASN A 91 -17.56 -16.96 2.92
N ASN A 92 -17.47 -16.59 1.64
CA ASN A 92 -16.84 -17.41 0.60
C ASN A 92 -15.36 -17.07 0.40
N LEU A 93 -14.81 -16.08 1.10
CA LEU A 93 -13.38 -15.77 1.06
C LEU A 93 -12.57 -16.91 1.68
N ASP A 94 -11.54 -17.34 0.97
CA ASP A 94 -10.49 -18.19 1.55
C ASP A 94 -9.44 -17.29 2.23
N LEU A 95 -9.71 -16.89 3.47
CA LEU A 95 -8.85 -15.98 4.23
C LEU A 95 -7.44 -16.58 4.43
N GLY A 96 -7.35 -17.89 4.65
CA GLY A 96 -6.07 -18.58 4.80
C GLY A 96 -5.21 -18.51 3.52
N TYR A 97 -5.83 -18.70 2.36
CA TYR A 97 -5.15 -18.49 1.06
C TYR A 97 -4.75 -17.03 0.87
N ILE A 98 -5.67 -16.07 1.07
CA ILE A 98 -5.41 -14.65 0.88
C ILE A 98 -4.26 -14.19 1.78
N SER A 99 -4.26 -14.59 3.05
CA SER A 99 -3.18 -14.25 3.99
C SER A 99 -1.84 -14.89 3.61
N ALA A 100 -1.85 -16.14 3.13
CA ALA A 100 -0.63 -16.80 2.70
C ALA A 100 0.01 -16.11 1.48
N GLU A 101 -0.78 -15.77 0.46
CA GLU A 101 -0.25 -15.18 -0.79
C GLU A 101 0.01 -13.67 -0.68
N SER A 102 -0.79 -12.94 0.11
CA SER A 102 -0.57 -11.51 0.35
C SER A 102 0.51 -11.22 1.38
N SER A 103 0.98 -12.23 2.12
CA SER A 103 1.90 -12.07 3.27
C SER A 103 1.35 -11.23 4.45
N ALA A 104 0.06 -10.90 4.45
CA ALA A 104 -0.60 -10.17 5.54
C ALA A 104 -1.56 -11.11 6.28
N GLY A 105 -1.29 -11.36 7.56
CA GLY A 105 -2.01 -12.34 8.37
C GLY A 105 -3.32 -11.82 8.95
N GLU A 106 -4.34 -12.67 9.05
CA GLU A 106 -5.62 -12.35 9.70
C GLU A 106 -5.43 -11.73 11.10
N GLU A 107 -4.50 -12.25 11.89
CA GLU A 107 -4.17 -11.76 13.24
C GLU A 107 -3.73 -10.27 13.24
N GLU A 108 -3.06 -9.79 12.19
CA GLU A 108 -2.66 -8.38 12.08
C GLU A 108 -3.88 -7.47 11.89
N PHE A 109 -4.88 -7.94 11.14
CA PHE A 109 -6.12 -7.19 10.95
C PHE A 109 -6.99 -7.24 12.21
N GLU A 110 -7.03 -8.37 12.92
CA GLU A 110 -7.68 -8.47 14.22
C GLU A 110 -7.08 -7.50 15.25
N GLU A 111 -5.75 -7.38 15.31
CA GLU A 111 -5.06 -6.41 16.16
C GLU A 111 -5.48 -4.96 15.82
N ALA A 112 -5.45 -4.60 14.53
CA ALA A 112 -5.91 -3.29 14.06
C ALA A 112 -7.39 -3.05 14.40
N PHE A 113 -8.22 -4.10 14.37
CA PHE A 113 -9.64 -4.02 14.69
C PHE A 113 -9.90 -3.74 16.19
N GLU A 114 -9.05 -4.21 17.10
CA GLU A 114 -9.16 -3.87 18.51
C GLU A 114 -8.96 -2.36 18.75
N ASP A 115 -7.95 -1.75 18.13
CA ASP A 115 -7.75 -0.30 18.19
C ASP A 115 -8.93 0.43 17.52
N TYR A 116 -9.37 -0.03 16.34
CA TYR A 116 -10.53 0.53 15.62
C TYR A 116 -11.81 0.56 16.45
N LYS A 117 -12.10 -0.50 17.23
CA LYS A 117 -13.30 -0.57 18.08
C LYS A 117 -13.31 0.47 19.20
N ASN A 118 -12.12 0.80 19.72
CA ASN A 118 -11.95 1.72 20.85
C ASN A 118 -11.85 3.19 20.43
N SER A 119 -11.79 3.45 19.12
CA SER A 119 -11.62 4.78 18.54
C SER A 119 -12.95 5.42 18.13
N ASN A 120 -13.00 6.76 18.14
CA ASN A 120 -14.19 7.52 17.77
C ASN A 120 -14.10 8.09 16.35
N SER A 121 -12.90 8.45 15.90
CA SER A 121 -12.64 9.17 14.66
C SER A 121 -11.62 8.41 13.84
N LYS A 122 -12.12 7.69 12.84
CA LYS A 122 -11.41 6.61 12.15
C LYS A 122 -11.22 6.98 10.70
N ILE A 123 -9.99 7.03 10.23
CA ILE A 123 -9.69 7.38 8.85
C ILE A 123 -9.04 6.21 8.13
N LEU A 124 -9.54 5.91 6.93
CA LEU A 124 -8.85 5.03 5.99
C LEU A 124 -8.31 5.88 4.83
N ILE A 125 -6.98 5.95 4.76
CA ILE A 125 -6.25 6.68 3.73
C ILE A 125 -5.96 5.73 2.57
N ILE A 126 -6.48 6.05 1.39
CA ILE A 126 -6.24 5.30 0.14
C ILE A 126 -5.28 6.08 -0.73
N GLY A 127 -4.09 5.51 -0.94
CA GLY A 127 -3.07 6.10 -1.77
C GLY A 127 -3.24 5.90 -3.26
N GLU A 128 -2.47 6.66 -4.02
CA GLU A 128 -2.50 6.66 -5.49
C GLU A 128 -1.88 5.40 -6.12
N ASP A 129 -1.10 4.62 -5.36
CA ASP A 129 -0.37 3.47 -5.90
C ASP A 129 -1.31 2.34 -6.36
N ILE A 130 -2.56 2.38 -5.88
CA ILE A 130 -3.66 1.47 -6.25
C ILE A 130 -4.15 1.69 -7.69
N LYS A 131 -4.05 2.91 -8.20
CA LYS A 131 -4.75 3.37 -9.42
C LYS A 131 -4.47 2.54 -10.67
N ASN A 132 -3.24 2.06 -10.80
CA ASN A 132 -2.78 1.34 -11.98
C ASN A 132 -2.63 -0.16 -11.73
N HIS A 133 -3.19 -0.69 -10.64
CA HIS A 133 -3.26 -2.12 -10.39
C HIS A 133 -4.10 -2.81 -11.46
N GLU A 134 -3.76 -4.03 -11.84
CA GLU A 134 -4.44 -4.74 -12.92
C GLU A 134 -5.89 -5.11 -12.60
N ARG A 135 -6.19 -5.36 -11.33
CA ARG A 135 -7.55 -5.56 -10.79
C ARG A 135 -8.14 -4.30 -10.17
N VAL A 136 -7.72 -3.11 -10.61
CA VAL A 136 -8.17 -1.84 -10.02
C VAL A 136 -9.70 -1.70 -10.04
N ASP A 137 -10.39 -2.24 -11.05
CA ASP A 137 -11.85 -2.17 -11.13
C ASP A 137 -12.54 -2.91 -9.98
N ASN A 138 -12.06 -4.11 -9.61
CA ASN A 138 -12.61 -4.85 -8.47
C ASN A 138 -12.16 -4.24 -7.14
N ILE A 139 -10.91 -3.77 -7.04
CA ILE A 139 -10.42 -3.02 -5.88
C ILE A 139 -11.29 -1.79 -5.61
N ILE A 140 -11.71 -1.05 -6.64
CA ILE A 140 -12.63 0.09 -6.49
C ILE A 140 -13.97 -0.36 -5.92
N LYS A 141 -14.51 -1.52 -6.35
CA LYS A 141 -15.76 -2.06 -5.80
C LYS A 141 -15.59 -2.45 -4.33
N LEU A 142 -14.48 -3.10 -3.97
CA LEU A 142 -14.16 -3.47 -2.59
C LEU A 142 -14.05 -2.21 -1.71
N LEU A 143 -13.28 -1.21 -2.13
CA LEU A 143 -13.12 0.06 -1.41
C LEU A 143 -14.44 0.82 -1.26
N ALA A 144 -15.28 0.85 -2.30
CA ALA A 144 -16.62 1.44 -2.21
C ALA A 144 -17.52 0.66 -1.24
N THR A 145 -17.40 -0.67 -1.21
CA THR A 145 -18.15 -1.55 -0.29
C THR A 145 -17.70 -1.33 1.15
N ILE A 146 -16.39 -1.26 1.41
CA ILE A 146 -15.83 -0.92 2.72
C ILE A 146 -16.34 0.46 3.15
N LYS A 147 -16.30 1.46 2.28
CA LYS A 147 -16.80 2.81 2.57
C LYS A 147 -18.30 2.82 2.94
N LYS A 148 -19.10 1.98 2.28
CA LYS A 148 -20.53 1.86 2.54
C LYS A 148 -20.84 1.16 3.88
N TYR A 149 -20.03 0.18 4.26
CA TYR A 149 -20.32 -0.72 5.38
C TYR A 149 -19.37 -0.58 6.57
N SER A 150 -18.50 0.43 6.62
CA SER A 150 -17.63 0.71 7.77
C SER A 150 -17.89 2.11 8.35
N ASP A 151 -17.28 2.41 9.50
CA ASP A 151 -17.30 3.76 10.10
C ASP A 151 -16.10 4.61 9.69
N PHE A 152 -15.36 4.20 8.66
CA PHE A 152 -14.21 4.98 8.22
C PHE A 152 -14.64 6.25 7.48
N ASP A 153 -14.03 7.36 7.86
CA ASP A 153 -13.89 8.51 6.99
C ASP A 153 -12.80 8.19 5.95
N PHE A 154 -13.19 8.13 4.67
CA PHE A 154 -12.26 7.85 3.59
C PHE A 154 -11.52 9.11 3.16
N LEU A 155 -10.18 9.03 3.13
CA LEU A 155 -9.31 10.03 2.54
C LEU A 155 -8.59 9.41 1.33
N ILE A 156 -9.04 9.74 0.13
CA ILE A 156 -8.50 9.16 -1.11
C ILE A 156 -7.56 10.17 -1.77
N LEU A 157 -6.29 9.82 -1.98
CA LEU A 157 -5.27 10.80 -2.39
C LEU A 157 -5.35 11.19 -3.87
N ASP A 158 -5.79 10.28 -4.75
CA ASP A 158 -5.96 10.53 -6.18
C ASP A 158 -7.42 10.91 -6.53
N GLU A 159 -7.61 12.00 -7.28
CA GLU A 159 -8.95 12.52 -7.61
C GLU A 159 -9.76 11.60 -8.54
N ASP A 160 -9.12 10.91 -9.49
CA ASP A 160 -9.81 9.98 -10.40
C ASP A 160 -10.29 8.74 -9.63
N LEU A 161 -9.43 8.20 -8.76
CA LEU A 161 -9.78 7.10 -7.86
C LEU A 161 -10.91 7.51 -6.90
N GLU A 162 -10.83 8.71 -6.32
CA GLU A 162 -11.85 9.26 -5.44
C GLU A 162 -13.21 9.35 -6.13
N ASN A 163 -13.25 9.90 -7.35
CA ASN A 163 -14.47 9.99 -8.14
C ASN A 163 -15.05 8.61 -8.46
N LYS A 164 -14.21 7.64 -8.86
CA LYS A 164 -14.65 6.27 -9.20
C LYS A 164 -15.21 5.53 -8.00
N ILE A 165 -14.62 5.68 -6.82
CA ILE A 165 -15.11 5.08 -5.57
C ILE A 165 -16.42 5.75 -5.14
N ASN A 166 -16.49 7.09 -5.15
CA ASN A 166 -17.66 7.84 -4.67
C ASN A 166 -18.89 7.71 -5.58
N SER A 167 -18.70 7.56 -6.88
CA SER A 167 -19.78 7.40 -7.86
C SER A 167 -20.20 5.94 -8.08
N ARG A 168 -19.63 5.00 -7.32
CA ARG A 168 -19.89 3.58 -7.51
C ARG A 168 -21.29 3.21 -7.01
N GLU A 169 -22.12 2.74 -7.92
CA GLU A 169 -23.45 2.19 -7.62
C GLU A 169 -23.49 0.66 -7.76
N ASP A 170 -22.52 0.09 -8.50
CA ASP A 170 -22.34 -1.34 -8.68
C ASP A 170 -21.40 -1.91 -7.60
N PHE A 171 -21.98 -2.76 -6.75
CA PHE A 171 -21.32 -3.48 -5.66
C PHE A 171 -21.29 -4.99 -5.91
N ASP A 172 -21.47 -5.45 -7.16
CA ASP A 172 -21.29 -6.85 -7.51
C ASP A 172 -19.79 -7.17 -7.54
N LEU A 173 -19.29 -7.59 -6.39
CA LEU A 173 -17.91 -8.00 -6.14
C LEU A 173 -17.56 -9.24 -6.96
N GLU A 174 -16.40 -9.20 -7.61
CA GLU A 174 -15.83 -10.37 -8.29
C GLU A 174 -15.05 -11.22 -7.30
N GLU A 175 -15.02 -12.53 -7.54
CA GLU A 175 -14.12 -13.43 -6.81
C GLU A 175 -12.68 -12.89 -6.86
N ILE A 176 -11.98 -13.06 -5.75
CA ILE A 176 -10.57 -12.71 -5.64
C ILE A 176 -9.80 -13.65 -6.59
N GLU A 177 -9.11 -13.10 -7.58
CA GLU A 177 -8.31 -13.94 -8.47
C GLU A 177 -7.07 -14.45 -7.74
N GLU A 178 -6.37 -15.38 -8.39
CA GLU A 178 -5.07 -15.84 -7.95
C GLU A 178 -4.13 -14.65 -7.75
N LEU A 179 -3.74 -14.39 -6.50
CA LEU A 179 -2.90 -13.26 -6.15
C LEU A 179 -1.51 -13.47 -6.76
N LYS A 180 -1.04 -12.47 -7.52
CA LYS A 180 0.24 -12.61 -8.20
C LYS A 180 1.40 -12.55 -7.22
N SER A 181 2.12 -13.65 -7.13
CA SER A 181 3.44 -13.65 -6.48
C SER A 181 4.50 -13.07 -7.43
N PHE A 182 5.07 -11.92 -7.06
CA PHE A 182 6.18 -11.34 -7.80
C PHE A 182 7.52 -11.90 -7.32
N ASN A 183 7.93 -12.99 -7.96
CA ASN A 183 9.22 -13.61 -7.67
C ASN A 183 10.41 -12.80 -8.20
N GLY A 184 11.49 -12.71 -7.42
CA GLY A 184 12.74 -12.09 -7.82
C GLY A 184 12.88 -10.64 -7.38
N THR A 185 13.44 -9.79 -8.24
CA THR A 185 13.75 -8.38 -7.93
C THR A 185 12.71 -7.41 -8.48
N LEU A 186 12.18 -6.56 -7.61
CA LEU A 186 11.20 -5.53 -7.92
C LEU A 186 11.76 -4.13 -7.70
N VAL A 187 11.27 -3.18 -8.46
CA VAL A 187 11.55 -1.75 -8.27
C VAL A 187 10.25 -1.00 -8.02
N TYR A 188 10.20 -0.23 -6.95
CA TYR A 188 9.19 0.76 -6.65
C TYR A 188 9.60 2.15 -7.15
N SER A 189 8.72 2.80 -7.91
CA SER A 189 8.96 4.14 -8.44
C SER A 189 8.54 5.21 -7.44
N LEU A 190 9.53 5.85 -6.79
CA LEU A 190 9.30 6.95 -5.86
C LEU A 190 9.39 8.29 -6.60
N VAL A 191 8.32 9.09 -6.56
CA VAL A 191 8.26 10.35 -7.31
C VAL A 191 8.98 11.45 -6.54
N GLY A 192 9.88 12.17 -7.21
CA GLY A 192 10.59 13.28 -6.61
C GLY A 192 11.81 13.69 -7.44
N ILE A 193 12.95 13.83 -6.77
CA ILE A 193 14.20 14.18 -7.44
C ILE A 193 14.84 12.89 -7.96
N ASP A 194 15.00 12.81 -9.29
CA ASP A 194 15.73 11.71 -9.92
C ASP A 194 17.14 11.58 -9.32
N SER A 195 17.49 10.34 -8.98
CA SER A 195 18.71 9.99 -8.27
C SER A 195 19.54 9.05 -9.14
N PRO A 196 20.86 9.21 -9.25
CA PRO A 196 21.71 8.25 -9.97
C PRO A 196 21.77 6.88 -9.27
N VAL A 197 21.17 6.76 -8.07
CA VAL A 197 21.23 5.58 -7.22
C VAL A 197 19.92 4.78 -7.29
N LEU A 198 20.05 3.45 -7.33
CA LEU A 198 18.99 2.53 -6.95
C LEU A 198 19.20 2.13 -5.49
N GLN A 199 18.28 2.51 -4.60
CA GLN A 199 18.37 2.13 -3.19
C GLN A 199 17.79 0.73 -3.01
N ALA A 200 18.57 -0.19 -2.47
CA ALA A 200 18.17 -1.58 -2.36
C ALA A 200 18.56 -2.17 -1.01
N SER A 201 17.85 -3.21 -0.58
CA SER A 201 18.27 -3.99 0.59
C SER A 201 19.46 -4.90 0.23
N LEU A 202 20.12 -5.45 1.25
CA LEU A 202 21.11 -6.52 1.07
C LEU A 202 20.48 -7.77 0.39
N THR A 203 19.23 -8.10 0.73
CA THR A 203 18.52 -9.25 0.15
C THR A 203 18.29 -9.06 -1.35
N PHE A 204 17.85 -7.87 -1.77
CA PHE A 204 17.71 -7.51 -3.18
C PHE A 204 19.04 -7.68 -3.92
N ALA A 205 20.12 -7.10 -3.37
CA ALA A 205 21.46 -7.13 -3.96
C ALA A 205 21.96 -8.57 -4.15
N ASN A 206 21.73 -9.44 -3.16
CA ASN A 206 22.12 -10.85 -3.20
C ASN A 206 21.37 -11.63 -4.31
N ILE A 207 20.06 -11.42 -4.44
CA ILE A 207 19.26 -12.07 -5.50
C ILE A 207 19.69 -11.57 -6.88
N ALA A 208 19.93 -10.27 -7.01
CA ALA A 208 20.44 -9.63 -8.23
C ALA A 208 21.92 -9.93 -8.51
N LYS A 209 22.65 -10.56 -7.58
CA LYS A 209 24.08 -10.90 -7.66
C LYS A 209 24.99 -9.69 -7.89
N VAL A 210 24.65 -8.56 -7.29
CA VAL A 210 25.38 -7.28 -7.36
C VAL A 210 25.84 -6.81 -5.98
N LYS A 211 26.83 -5.92 -5.94
CA LYS A 211 27.42 -5.38 -4.69
C LYS A 211 27.12 -3.90 -4.51
N ASP A 212 27.25 -3.41 -3.28
CA ASP A 212 27.17 -1.98 -2.97
C ASP A 212 28.16 -1.17 -3.81
N GLY A 213 27.70 -0.08 -4.41
CA GLY A 213 28.49 0.82 -5.26
C GLY A 213 28.70 0.33 -6.69
N GLU A 214 28.11 -0.80 -7.10
CA GLU A 214 28.27 -1.34 -8.45
C GLU A 214 27.41 -0.58 -9.46
N ASN A 215 27.97 -0.29 -10.66
CA ASN A 215 27.20 0.23 -11.77
C ASN A 215 26.33 -0.90 -12.33
N ILE A 216 25.04 -0.63 -12.47
CA ILE A 216 24.04 -1.60 -12.88
C ILE A 216 23.17 -1.05 -13.99
N GLN A 217 22.66 -1.97 -14.82
CA GLN A 217 21.57 -1.72 -15.73
C GLN A 217 20.29 -2.38 -15.19
N ILE A 218 19.28 -1.56 -14.93
CA ILE A 218 17.92 -1.99 -14.60
C ILE A 218 17.19 -2.22 -15.92
N ILE A 219 16.76 -3.45 -16.16
CA ILE A 219 16.10 -3.86 -17.40
C ILE A 219 14.66 -4.23 -17.08
N SER A 220 13.72 -3.48 -17.66
CA SER A 220 12.30 -3.84 -17.72
C SER A 220 11.91 -4.15 -19.17
N LYS A 221 10.67 -4.56 -19.43
CA LYS A 221 10.22 -4.92 -20.79
C LYS A 221 10.45 -3.81 -21.83
N ASN A 222 10.32 -2.55 -21.40
CA ASN A 222 10.29 -1.40 -22.31
C ASN A 222 11.43 -0.40 -22.07
N GLU A 223 12.27 -0.61 -21.06
CA GLU A 223 13.28 0.37 -20.67
C GLU A 223 14.57 -0.27 -20.15
N LYS A 224 15.66 0.47 -20.31
CA LYS A 224 16.96 0.17 -19.72
C LYS A 224 17.47 1.44 -19.05
N ILE A 225 17.72 1.36 -17.75
CA ILE A 225 18.14 2.52 -16.94
C ILE A 225 19.45 2.17 -16.25
N ASN A 226 20.47 3.01 -16.44
CA ASN A 226 21.73 2.87 -15.73
C ASN A 226 21.66 3.60 -14.39
N LYS A 227 22.05 2.92 -13.31
CA LYS A 227 22.11 3.46 -11.94
C LYS A 227 23.32 2.86 -11.21
N ILE A 228 23.65 3.42 -10.06
CA ILE A 228 24.57 2.83 -9.09
C ILE A 228 23.73 2.13 -8.01
N LEU A 229 23.98 0.86 -7.77
CA LEU A 229 23.33 0.16 -6.64
C LEU A 229 23.88 0.71 -5.33
N LYS A 230 23.00 1.16 -4.44
CA LYS A 230 23.36 1.49 -3.05
C LYS A 230 22.57 0.64 -2.10
N ILE A 231 23.28 -0.09 -1.23
CA ILE A 231 22.65 -0.85 -0.15
C ILE A 231 22.23 0.13 0.94
N ASP A 232 20.95 0.09 1.30
CA ASP A 232 20.37 0.74 2.47
C ASP A 232 19.98 -0.33 3.49
N GLU A 233 20.66 -0.33 4.64
CA GLU A 233 20.45 -1.30 5.73
C GLU A 233 19.06 -1.17 6.37
N LYS A 234 18.36 -0.05 6.14
CA LYS A 234 16.99 0.16 6.62
C LYS A 234 15.94 -0.52 5.73
N LEU A 235 16.29 -0.86 4.48
CA LEU A 235 15.41 -1.57 3.57
C LEU A 235 15.53 -3.08 3.78
N THR A 236 14.41 -3.77 3.61
CA THR A 236 14.33 -5.24 3.70
C THR A 236 13.60 -5.81 2.48
N GLY A 237 13.67 -7.13 2.30
CA GLY A 237 12.96 -7.81 1.21
C GLY A 237 13.59 -7.57 -0.17
N THR A 238 12.79 -7.76 -1.22
CA THR A 238 13.24 -7.84 -2.61
C THR A 238 12.77 -6.68 -3.48
N VAL A 239 12.29 -5.60 -2.84
CA VAL A 239 11.85 -4.38 -3.51
C VAL A 239 12.89 -3.28 -3.29
N ALA A 240 13.41 -2.71 -4.38
CA ALA A 240 14.30 -1.56 -4.38
C ALA A 240 13.53 -0.28 -4.70
N ILE A 241 14.02 0.87 -4.22
CA ILE A 241 13.45 2.19 -4.48
C ILE A 241 14.22 2.86 -5.62
N LEU A 242 13.50 3.21 -6.68
CA LEU A 242 13.99 4.00 -7.81
C LEU A 242 13.32 5.37 -7.78
N ASN A 243 14.10 6.42 -7.53
CA ASN A 243 13.59 7.78 -7.64
C ASN A 243 13.40 8.16 -9.10
N VAL A 244 12.21 8.65 -9.44
CA VAL A 244 11.81 9.11 -10.78
C VAL A 244 11.27 10.53 -10.71
N LYS A 245 11.43 11.31 -11.79
CA LYS A 245 10.92 12.70 -11.82
C LYS A 245 9.39 12.78 -11.90
N ASN A 246 8.79 11.87 -12.65
CA ASN A 246 7.36 11.88 -12.93
C ASN A 246 6.78 10.54 -12.48
N SER A 247 5.54 10.58 -11.97
CA SER A 247 4.79 9.36 -11.70
C SER A 247 4.61 8.55 -12.98
N PRO A 248 4.84 7.23 -12.96
CA PRO A 248 4.58 6.39 -14.11
C PRO A 248 3.06 6.34 -14.40
N ASN A 249 2.69 6.32 -15.69
CA ASN A 249 1.29 6.06 -16.11
C ASN A 249 0.92 4.56 -16.06
N GLU A 250 1.60 3.81 -15.21
CA GLU A 250 1.47 2.36 -15.03
C GLU A 250 1.66 2.04 -13.55
N TYR A 251 1.54 0.76 -13.20
CA TYR A 251 1.72 0.30 -11.84
C TYR A 251 3.13 0.67 -11.32
N LYS A 252 3.20 1.20 -10.09
CA LYS A 252 4.46 1.76 -9.55
C LYS A 252 5.54 0.73 -9.29
N TYR A 253 5.16 -0.53 -9.18
CA TYR A 253 6.07 -1.65 -9.02
C TYR A 253 6.33 -2.34 -10.36
N LYS A 254 7.59 -2.64 -10.61
CA LYS A 254 8.03 -3.33 -11.81
C LYS A 254 8.98 -4.46 -11.47
N GLN A 255 8.71 -5.64 -12.03
CA GLN A 255 9.69 -6.72 -12.04
C GLN A 255 10.82 -6.33 -12.99
N VAL A 256 12.06 -6.42 -12.52
CA VAL A 256 13.24 -6.01 -13.28
C VAL A 256 14.30 -7.10 -13.26
N LYS A 257 15.09 -7.15 -14.32
CA LYS A 257 16.38 -7.85 -14.33
C LYS A 257 17.49 -6.84 -14.07
N ILE A 258 18.41 -7.19 -13.18
CA ILE A 258 19.61 -6.40 -12.92
C ILE A 258 20.80 -7.05 -13.64
N GLU A 259 21.52 -6.26 -14.42
CA GLU A 259 22.79 -6.66 -15.05
C GLU A 259 23.91 -5.73 -14.58
N LYS A 260 25.12 -6.29 -14.46
CA LYS A 260 26.34 -5.53 -14.19
C LYS A 260 26.76 -4.83 -15.47
N GLU A 261 27.19 -3.59 -15.36
CA GLU A 261 27.86 -2.90 -16.47
C GLU A 261 29.31 -3.36 -16.63
#